data_AF-A0A2H0RJX7-F1
#
_entry.id   AF-A0A2H0RJX7-F1
#
_cell.length_a   1.000
_cell.length_b   1.000
_cell.length_c   1.000
_cell.angle_alpha   90.00
_cell.angle_beta   90.00
_cell.angle_gamma   90.00
#
_symmetry.space_group_name_H-M   'P 1'
#
loop_
_entity.id
_entity.type
_entity.pdbx_description
1 polymer ?
#
loop_
_entity_poly.entity_id
_entity_poly.type
_entity_poly.pdbx_seq_one_letter_code
_entity_poly.pdbx_strand_id
1 'polypeptide(L)'
;MSEKENKTNWSAFGLVAMVSGYIAVPLLLFLALGYFVGKSTGHPKLSLVLSLVPAFIISNFLLFRKAFKIGSDLNEKDKGKASEPKQ
;
A
#
# COMPACT_ATOMS: atom_id res chain seq x y z
N MET A 1 -2.69 8.67 -32.10
CA MET A 1 -3.02 7.49 -31.26
C MET A 1 -2.17 7.37 -29.98
N SER A 2 -1.04 8.10 -29.85
CA SER A 2 -0.04 7.94 -28.77
C SER A 2 -0.34 8.63 -27.42
N GLU A 3 -1.26 9.60 -27.36
CA GLU A 3 -1.41 10.46 -26.16
C GLU A 3 -2.24 9.83 -25.03
N LYS A 4 -3.22 8.97 -25.35
CA LYS A 4 -4.05 8.26 -24.36
C LYS A 4 -3.30 7.12 -23.66
N GLU A 5 -2.37 6.45 -24.34
CA GLU A 5 -1.57 5.36 -23.76
C GLU A 5 -0.58 5.90 -22.72
N ASN A 6 0.08 7.02 -22.99
CA ASN A 6 1.03 7.62 -22.05
C ASN A 6 0.37 8.10 -20.74
N LYS A 7 -0.84 8.68 -20.81
CA LYS A 7 -1.61 9.07 -19.61
C LYS A 7 -2.03 7.86 -18.76
N THR A 8 -2.42 6.76 -19.39
CA THR A 8 -2.85 5.53 -18.71
C THR A 8 -1.66 4.87 -18.01
N ASN A 9 -0.51 4.81 -18.68
CA ASN A 9 0.72 4.24 -18.12
C ASN A 9 1.21 5.03 -16.90
N TRP A 10 1.22 6.36 -16.94
CA TRP A 10 1.59 7.19 -15.79
C TRP A 10 0.68 6.97 -14.58
N SER A 11 -0.63 6.76 -14.80
CA SER A 11 -1.57 6.46 -13.72
C SER A 11 -1.31 5.08 -13.09
N ALA A 12 -0.96 4.08 -13.92
CA ALA A 12 -0.60 2.75 -13.46
C ALA A 12 0.71 2.76 -12.65
N PHE A 13 1.73 3.49 -13.12
CA PHE A 13 2.99 3.68 -12.39
C PHE A 13 2.78 4.37 -11.05
N GLY A 14 1.91 5.38 -10.97
CA GLY A 14 1.57 6.03 -9.70
C GLY A 14 0.89 5.09 -8.70
N LEU A 15 0.00 4.22 -9.19
CA LEU A 15 -0.66 3.20 -8.38
C LEU A 15 0.32 2.14 -7.88
N VAL A 16 1.21 1.65 -8.76
CA VAL A 16 2.26 0.69 -8.42
C VAL A 16 3.25 1.29 -7.42
N ALA A 17 3.71 2.53 -7.65
CA ALA A 17 4.60 3.23 -6.73
C ALA A 17 3.94 3.40 -5.35
N MET A 18 2.67 3.78 -5.31
CA MET A 18 1.92 3.90 -4.07
C MET A 18 1.80 2.55 -3.33
N VAL A 19 1.39 1.49 -4.03
CA VAL A 19 1.28 0.13 -3.46
C VAL A 19 2.64 -0.36 -2.96
N SER A 20 3.71 -0.14 -3.74
CA SER A 20 5.07 -0.48 -3.34
C SER A 20 5.51 0.28 -2.09
N GLY A 21 5.12 1.54 -1.93
CA GLY A 21 5.38 2.32 -0.72
C GLY A 21 4.71 1.73 0.52
N TYR A 22 3.47 1.27 0.39
CA TYR A 22 2.74 0.61 1.49
C TYR A 22 3.34 -0.73 1.93
N ILE A 23 4.13 -1.37 1.06
CA ILE A 23 4.82 -2.62 1.38
C ILE A 23 6.25 -2.34 1.85
N ALA A 24 7.00 -1.53 1.10
CA ALA A 24 8.41 -1.25 1.36
C ALA A 24 8.62 -0.48 2.67
N VAL A 25 7.74 0.46 3.02
CA VAL A 25 7.90 1.27 4.24
C VAL A 25 7.80 0.42 5.51
N PRO A 26 6.74 -0.40 5.73
CA PRO A 26 6.71 -1.31 6.85
C PRO A 26 7.87 -2.31 6.81
N LEU A 27 8.18 -2.87 5.64
CA LEU A 27 9.26 -3.85 5.53
C LEU A 27 10.60 -3.28 5.99
N LEU A 28 10.97 -2.09 5.52
CA LEU A 28 12.22 -1.42 5.89
C LEU A 28 12.25 -1.03 7.37
N LEU A 29 11.15 -0.51 7.91
CA LEU A 29 11.05 -0.16 9.32
C LEU A 29 11.25 -1.37 10.22
N PHE A 30 10.54 -2.47 9.94
CA PHE A 30 10.62 -3.68 10.75
C PHE A 30 11.92 -4.45 10.55
N LEU A 31 12.50 -4.44 9.35
CA LEU A 31 13.85 -4.98 9.12
C LEU A 31 14.90 -4.22 9.93
N ALA A 32 14.86 -2.89 9.93
CA ALA A 32 15.76 -2.07 10.73
C ALA A 32 15.58 -2.33 12.24
N LEU A 33 14.33 -2.42 12.70
CA LEU A 33 14.00 -2.74 14.09
C LEU A 33 14.48 -4.14 14.48
N GLY A 34 14.19 -5.14 13.64
CA GLY A 34 14.57 -6.53 13.84
C GLY A 34 16.07 -6.73 13.81
N TYR A 35 16.80 -6.00 12.98
CA TYR A 35 18.27 -5.99 13.00
C TYR A 35 18.80 -5.39 14.30
N PHE A 36 18.25 -4.26 14.76
CA PHE A 36 18.69 -3.61 16.00
C PHE A 36 18.43 -4.48 17.24
N VAL A 37 17.23 -5.04 17.36
CA VAL A 37 16.85 -5.97 18.44
C VAL A 37 17.67 -7.26 18.37
N GLY A 38 17.88 -7.78 17.16
CA GLY A 38 18.67 -8.98 16.92
C GLY A 38 20.15 -8.81 17.26
N LYS A 39 20.71 -7.61 17.03
CA LYS A 39 22.07 -7.25 17.46
C LYS A 39 22.18 -7.17 18.99
N SER A 40 21.15 -6.66 19.66
CA SER A 40 21.10 -6.57 21.13
C SER A 40 20.96 -7.94 21.82
N THR A 41 20.18 -8.85 21.23
CA THR A 41 19.88 -10.17 21.79
C THR A 41 20.86 -11.27 21.37
N GLY A 42 21.85 -10.96 20.52
CA GLY A 42 22.81 -11.94 20.00
C GLY A 42 22.26 -12.90 18.94
N HIS A 43 20.98 -12.76 18.56
CA HIS A 43 20.31 -13.62 17.58
C HIS A 43 19.76 -12.82 16.38
N PRO A 44 20.63 -12.21 15.55
CA PRO A 44 20.22 -11.30 14.48
C PRO A 44 19.33 -11.95 13.43
N LYS A 45 19.59 -13.21 13.06
CA LYS A 45 18.81 -13.94 12.06
C LYS A 45 17.39 -14.23 12.52
N LEU A 46 17.23 -14.66 13.78
CA LEU A 46 15.93 -15.00 14.37
C LEU A 46 15.06 -13.76 14.56
N SER A 47 15.64 -12.67 15.07
CA SER A 47 14.93 -11.41 15.25
C SER A 47 14.49 -10.77 13.93
N LEU A 48 15.27 -10.93 12.85
CA LEU A 48 14.88 -10.49 11.51
C LEU A 48 13.65 -11.24 10.99
N VAL A 49 13.63 -12.58 11.11
CA VAL A 49 12.49 -13.39 10.68
C VAL A 49 11.24 -13.07 11.51
N LEU A 50 11.39 -12.91 12.82
CA LEU A 50 10.31 -12.50 13.72
C LEU A 50 9.74 -11.12 13.38
N SER A 51 10.58 -10.19 12.92
CA SER A 51 10.14 -8.85 12.49
C SER A 51 9.39 -8.85 11.16
N LEU A 52 9.54 -9.89 10.34
CA LEU A 52 8.87 -10.00 9.04
C LEU A 52 7.36 -10.21 9.18
N VAL A 53 6.93 -10.96 10.20
CA VAL A 53 5.52 -11.27 10.46
C VAL A 53 4.69 -10.01 10.73
N PRO A 54 5.04 -9.13 11.70
CA PRO A 54 4.30 -7.89 11.90
C PRO A 54 4.41 -6.94 10.71
N ALA A 55 5.54 -6.91 10.01
CA ALA A 55 5.69 -6.11 8.78
C ALA A 55 4.67 -6.52 7.71
N PHE A 56 4.46 -7.82 7.52
CA PHE A 56 3.49 -8.36 6.57
C PHE A 56 2.04 -8.02 6.97
N ILE A 57 1.70 -8.18 8.26
CA ILE A 57 0.36 -7.87 8.77
C ILE A 57 0.05 -6.38 8.58
N ILE A 58 0.98 -5.50 8.94
CA ILE A 58 0.81 -4.05 8.81
C ILE A 58 0.71 -3.64 7.33
N SER A 59 1.55 -4.20 6.47
CA SER A 59 1.49 -3.93 5.02
C SER A 59 0.11 -4.32 4.45
N ASN A 60 -0.39 -5.51 4.80
CA ASN A 60 -1.73 -5.93 4.38
C ASN A 60 -2.82 -5.01 4.93
N PHE A 61 -2.75 -4.66 6.22
CA PHE A 61 -3.73 -3.76 6.83
C PHE A 61 -3.77 -2.39 6.15
N LEU A 62 -2.60 -1.80 5.82
CA LEU A 62 -2.50 -0.53 5.10
C LEU A 62 -3.08 -0.63 3.69
N LEU A 63 -2.79 -1.72 2.96
CA LEU A 63 -3.32 -1.97 1.63
C LEU A 63 -4.85 -2.13 1.67
N PHE A 64 -5.39 -2.95 2.57
CA PHE A 64 -6.83 -3.12 2.72
C PHE A 64 -7.52 -1.81 3.09
N ARG A 65 -7.01 -1.08 4.08
CA ARG A 65 -7.57 0.22 4.49
C ARG A 65 -7.61 1.21 3.32
N LYS A 66 -6.56 1.24 2.50
CA LYS A 66 -6.49 2.09 1.30
C LYS A 66 -7.48 1.63 0.23
N ALA A 67 -7.57 0.33 -0.04
CA ALA A 67 -8.50 -0.24 -0.99
C ALA A 67 -9.96 0.06 -0.61
N PHE A 68 -10.30 -0.07 0.68
CA PHE A 68 -11.60 0.32 1.19
C PHE A 68 -11.90 1.81 0.98
N LYS A 69 -10.93 2.69 1.26
CA LYS A 69 -11.09 4.13 1.06
C LYS A 69 -11.28 4.51 -0.42
N ILE A 70 -10.53 3.88 -1.32
CA ILE A 70 -10.69 4.09 -2.76
C ILE A 70 -12.04 3.56 -3.23
N GLY A 71 -12.47 2.38 -2.74
CA GLY A 71 -13.77 1.80 -3.05
C GLY A 71 -14.94 2.66 -2.55
N SER A 72 -14.83 3.27 -1.36
CA SER A 72 -15.85 4.19 -0.86
C SER A 72 -15.92 5.48 -1.68
N ASP A 73 -14.78 6.09 -2.01
CA ASP A 73 -14.73 7.31 -2.84
C ASP A 73 -15.29 7.07 -4.25
N LEU A 74 -15.05 5.88 -4.83
CA LEU A 74 -15.60 5.50 -6.13
C LEU A 74 -17.12 5.26 -6.06
N ASN A 75 -17.61 4.58 -5.03
CA ASN A 75 -19.04 4.38 -4.81
C ASN A 75 -19.78 5.71 -4.57
N GLU A 76 -19.15 6.66 -3.89
CA GLU A 76 -19.73 7.99 -3.63
C GLU A 76 -19.78 8.84 -4.91
N LYS A 77 -18.75 8.76 -5.76
CA LYS A 77 -18.74 9.40 -7.08
C LYS A 77 -19.73 8.79 -8.07
N ASP A 78 -20.01 7.49 -7.98
CA ASP A 78 -20.96 6.83 -8.88
C ASP A 78 -22.42 7.18 -8.50
N LYS A 79 -22.71 7.29 -7.19
CA LYS A 79 -24.01 7.78 -6.70
C LYS A 79 -24.29 9.25 -7.07
N GLY A 80 -23.26 10.08 -7.17
CA GLY A 80 -23.38 11.48 -7.62
C GLY A 80 -23.72 11.66 -9.10
N LYS A 81 -23.53 10.65 -9.95
CA LYS A 81 -23.91 10.69 -11.38
C LYS A 81 -25.27 10.09 -11.68
N ALA A 82 -25.80 9.25 -10.79
CA ALA A 82 -27.14 8.67 -10.92
C ALA A 82 -28.27 9.62 -10.51
N SER A 83 -27.94 10.82 -10.00
CA SER A 83 -28.88 11.75 -9.38
C SER A 83 -29.08 13.07 -10.12
N GLU A 84 -28.63 13.20 -11.38
CA GLU A 84 -29.17 14.24 -12.28
C GLU A 84 -30.45 13.72 -12.94
N PRO A 85 -31.65 14.11 -12.48
CA PRO A 85 -32.83 13.95 -13.31
C PRO A 85 -32.63 14.86 -14.53
N LYS A 86 -32.56 14.25 -15.71
CA LYS A 86 -32.74 15.00 -16.96
C LYS A 86 -34.11 15.69 -16.90
N GLN A 87 -34.12 17.00 -16.69
CA GLN A 87 -35.27 17.85 -16.98
C GLN A 87 -35.39 18.03 -18.49
#